data_AF-A0A5D0SYE3-F1
#
_entry.id   AF-A0A5D0SYE3-F1
#
_cell.length_a   1.000
_cell.length_b   1.000
_cell.length_c   1.000
_cell.angle_alpha   90.00
_cell.angle_beta   90.00
_cell.angle_gamma   90.00
#
_symmetry.space_group_name_H-M   'P 1'
#
loop_
_entity.id
_entity.type
_entity.pdbx_description
1 polymer ?
#
loop_
_entity_poly.entity_id
_entity_poly.type
_entity_poly.pdbx_seq_one_letter_code
_entity_poly.pdbx_strand_id
1 'polypeptide(L)'
;MLRHLGEMALAMIAGMLLLAPVWSLVAEPSGLAGLLDRPEVAALVMATNMTAGMTVWMRHRRHTWSACAGMAAAMYVPFLMLLAPYWAGLLDGEAMMLGGHLLMVPAMVLVALRHRHEPPAATPRRGRLVAALLRRWPTGLALLMTIELWVSPTVFGPWTLLVLPAGYLIIGGYRRRLRGPGVLARQLGGLVAWSALALVAAAAGGRAAAWLVAFGWLGHAVWDVVHHRRDEVVPRGYAEWCGVLDVIVGVTIILALLTT
;
A
#
# COMPACT_ATOMS: atom_id res chain seq x y z
N MET A 1 10.16 23.90 3.56
CA MET A 1 10.40 22.92 4.65
C MET A 1 9.17 22.05 4.92
N LEU A 2 8.03 22.61 5.32
CA LEU A 2 6.83 21.84 5.72
C LEU A 2 6.31 20.87 4.65
N ARG A 3 6.18 21.31 3.39
CA ARG A 3 5.78 20.44 2.28
C ARG A 3 6.74 19.25 2.11
N HIS A 4 8.05 19.48 2.22
CA HIS A 4 9.05 18.44 2.07
C HIS A 4 8.99 17.43 3.22
N LEU A 5 8.82 17.90 4.46
CA LEU A 5 8.60 17.04 5.63
C LEU A 5 7.31 16.22 5.49
N GLY A 6 6.22 16.83 4.99
CA GLY A 6 4.97 16.13 4.72
C GLY A 6 5.12 15.04 3.66
N GLU A 7 5.85 15.30 2.57
CA GLU A 7 6.16 14.29 1.55
C GLU A 7 6.98 13.12 2.11
N MET A 8 7.95 13.41 3.00
CA MET A 8 8.74 12.37 3.66
C MET A 8 7.90 11.53 4.62
N ALA A 9 7.05 12.16 5.43
CA ALA A 9 6.14 11.47 6.34
C ALA A 9 5.17 10.56 5.56
N LEU A 10 4.61 11.03 4.45
CA LEU A 10 3.77 10.21 3.58
C LEU A 10 4.53 9.02 3.00
N ALA A 11 5.80 9.19 2.61
CA ALA A 11 6.63 8.08 2.13
C ALA A 11 6.91 7.03 3.23
N MET A 12 7.10 7.48 4.47
CA MET A 12 7.28 6.59 5.62
C MET A 12 6.02 5.79 5.93
N ILE A 13 4.85 6.45 5.94
CA ILE A 13 3.55 5.80 6.11
C ILE A 13 3.30 4.80 4.97
N ALA A 14 3.58 5.19 3.72
CA ALA A 14 3.46 4.28 2.59
C ALA A 14 4.38 3.06 2.74
N GLY A 15 5.62 3.23 3.20
CA GLY A 15 6.53 2.13 3.49
C GLY A 15 5.96 1.17 4.54
N MET A 16 5.43 1.70 5.64
CA MET A 16 4.76 0.92 6.68
C MET A 16 3.60 0.09 6.14
N LEU A 17 2.67 0.73 5.43
CA LEU A 17 1.46 0.08 4.93
C LEU A 17 1.76 -0.96 3.85
N LEU A 18 2.73 -0.67 2.96
CA LEU A 18 3.04 -1.54 1.83
C LEU A 18 3.93 -2.73 2.21
N LEU A 19 4.77 -2.60 3.23
CA LEU A 19 5.66 -3.69 3.68
C LEU A 19 5.05 -4.56 4.77
N ALA A 20 4.00 -4.10 5.47
CA ALA A 20 3.31 -4.91 6.48
C ALA A 20 2.90 -6.31 5.97
N PRO A 21 2.27 -6.45 4.78
CA PRO A 21 1.93 -7.77 4.21
C PRO A 21 3.12 -8.68 3.95
N VAL A 22 4.32 -8.13 3.77
CA VAL A 22 5.52 -8.94 3.53
C VAL A 22 5.98 -9.61 4.82
N TRP A 23 5.84 -8.93 5.96
CA TRP A 23 6.24 -9.47 7.26
C TRP A 23 5.33 -10.62 7.70
N SER A 24 4.03 -10.54 7.47
CA SER A 24 3.09 -11.64 7.76
C SER A 24 3.38 -12.86 6.90
N LEU A 25 3.63 -12.69 5.59
CA LEU A 25 3.98 -13.78 4.69
C LEU A 25 5.25 -14.54 5.12
N VAL A 26 6.19 -13.87 5.77
CA VAL A 26 7.41 -14.52 6.29
C VAL A 26 7.18 -15.09 7.70
N ALA A 27 6.51 -14.35 8.59
CA ALA A 27 6.43 -14.68 9.99
C ALA A 27 5.42 -15.80 10.31
N GLU A 28 4.28 -15.85 9.61
CA GLU A 28 3.25 -16.86 9.81
C GLU A 28 3.76 -18.29 9.54
N PRO A 29 4.28 -18.63 8.33
CA PRO A 29 4.77 -19.98 8.06
C PRO A 29 6.02 -20.35 8.88
N SER A 30 6.76 -19.36 9.37
CA SER A 30 7.99 -19.57 10.14
C SER A 30 7.76 -19.68 11.65
N GLY A 31 6.52 -19.50 12.13
CA GLY A 31 6.20 -19.46 13.56
C GLY A 31 6.82 -18.27 14.31
N LEU A 32 7.19 -17.20 13.58
CA LEU A 32 7.85 -16.00 14.11
C LEU A 32 6.86 -14.88 14.44
N ALA A 33 5.55 -15.10 14.31
CA ALA A 33 4.53 -14.07 14.59
C ALA A 33 4.69 -13.49 16.01
N GLY A 34 4.83 -14.33 17.03
CA GLY A 34 5.06 -13.88 18.41
C GLY A 34 6.42 -13.20 18.66
N LEU A 35 7.37 -13.27 17.72
CA LEU A 35 8.59 -12.46 17.75
C LEU A 35 8.31 -11.04 17.25
N LEU A 36 7.44 -10.86 16.26
CA LEU A 36 7.06 -9.53 15.76
C LEU A 36 6.32 -8.71 16.81
N ASP A 37 5.59 -9.37 17.71
CA ASP A 37 4.87 -8.72 18.81
C ASP A 37 5.79 -8.20 19.92
N ARG A 38 7.05 -8.64 19.95
CA ARG A 38 8.01 -8.14 20.94
C ARG A 38 8.34 -6.68 20.64
N PRO A 39 8.28 -5.77 21.62
CA PRO A 39 8.40 -4.34 21.39
C PRO A 39 9.74 -3.96 20.74
N GLU A 40 10.83 -4.67 21.04
CA GLU A 40 12.12 -4.48 20.42
C GLU A 40 12.14 -4.83 18.91
N VAL A 41 11.45 -5.91 18.53
CA VAL A 41 11.36 -6.35 17.13
C VAL A 41 10.39 -5.46 16.36
N ALA A 42 9.24 -5.16 16.96
CA ALA A 42 8.24 -4.24 16.40
C ALA A 42 8.87 -2.87 16.10
N ALA A 43 9.67 -2.34 17.02
CA ALA A 43 10.39 -1.07 16.83
C ALA A 43 11.34 -1.12 15.63
N LEU A 44 12.10 -2.21 15.48
CA LEU A 44 13.06 -2.37 14.38
C LEU A 44 12.37 -2.61 13.04
N VAL A 45 11.32 -3.42 13.00
CA VAL A 45 10.51 -3.66 11.79
C VAL A 45 9.87 -2.35 11.33
N MET A 46 9.29 -1.59 12.26
CA MET A 46 8.73 -0.27 11.98
C MET A 46 9.79 0.69 11.43
N ALA A 47 10.93 0.84 12.13
CA ALA A 47 12.03 1.68 11.67
C ALA A 47 12.52 1.27 10.27
N THR A 48 12.58 -0.04 9.99
CA THR A 48 12.95 -0.60 8.68
C THR A 48 11.96 -0.22 7.60
N ASN A 49 10.66 -0.42 7.82
CA ASN A 49 9.64 -0.13 6.83
C ASN A 49 9.57 1.37 6.52
N MET A 50 9.65 2.21 7.55
CA MET A 50 9.69 3.67 7.39
C MET A 50 10.95 4.11 6.62
N THR A 51 12.12 3.55 6.97
CA THR A 51 13.40 3.87 6.32
C THR A 51 13.40 3.45 4.86
N ALA A 52 12.85 2.26 4.55
CA ALA A 52 12.73 1.78 3.18
C ALA A 52 11.86 2.71 2.33
N GLY A 53 10.65 3.05 2.81
CA GLY A 53 9.74 3.96 2.12
C GLY A 53 10.36 5.34 1.86
N MET A 54 10.98 5.92 2.89
CA MET A 54 11.68 7.20 2.77
C MET A 54 12.87 7.12 1.82
N THR A 55 13.69 6.07 1.92
CA THR A 55 14.86 5.89 1.05
C THR A 55 14.44 5.82 -0.41
N VAL A 56 13.41 5.04 -0.74
CA VAL A 56 12.86 4.97 -2.10
C VAL A 56 12.44 6.37 -2.59
N TRP A 57 11.72 7.13 -1.77
CA TRP A 57 11.29 8.49 -2.10
C TRP A 57 12.47 9.45 -2.30
N MET A 58 13.46 9.42 -1.40
CA MET A 58 14.66 10.25 -1.49
C MET A 58 15.48 9.92 -2.74
N ARG A 59 15.61 8.64 -3.08
CA ARG A 59 16.28 8.21 -4.32
C ARG A 59 15.50 8.65 -5.56
N HIS A 60 14.16 8.63 -5.52
CA HIS A 60 13.31 9.19 -6.58
C HIS A 60 13.52 10.71 -6.74
N ARG A 61 13.66 11.44 -5.63
CA ARG A 61 13.98 12.88 -5.60
C ARG A 61 15.45 13.21 -5.90
N ARG A 62 16.28 12.19 -6.15
CA ARG A 62 17.72 12.30 -6.45
C ARG A 62 18.57 12.84 -5.29
N HIS A 63 18.22 12.55 -4.04
CA HIS A 63 19.16 12.75 -2.94
C HIS A 63 20.36 11.80 -3.07
N THR A 64 21.52 12.21 -2.56
CA THR A 64 22.75 11.42 -2.53
C THR A 64 22.59 10.20 -1.61
N TRP A 65 23.42 9.17 -1.81
CA TRP A 65 23.43 8.02 -0.90
C TRP A 65 23.87 8.40 0.52
N SER A 66 24.74 9.40 0.65
CA SER A 66 25.14 9.96 1.95
C SER A 66 23.94 10.56 2.68
N ALA A 67 23.14 11.39 2.01
CA ALA A 67 21.92 11.94 2.59
C ALA A 67 20.90 10.85 2.97
N CYS A 68 20.73 9.81 2.14
CA CYS A 68 19.88 8.68 2.49
C CYS A 68 20.39 7.92 3.72
N ALA A 69 21.70 7.65 3.80
CA ALA A 69 22.31 6.97 4.94
C ALA A 69 22.21 7.80 6.22
N GLY A 70 22.42 9.11 6.14
CA GLY A 70 22.22 10.03 7.27
C GLY A 70 20.78 10.01 7.77
N MET A 71 19.81 10.01 6.85
CA MET A 71 18.39 9.93 7.21
C MET A 71 18.03 8.58 7.82
N ALA A 72 18.51 7.47 7.27
CA ALA A 72 18.33 6.14 7.85
C ALA A 72 18.92 6.06 9.27
N ALA A 73 20.14 6.58 9.46
CA ALA A 73 20.78 6.62 10.78
C ALA A 73 19.94 7.44 11.79
N ALA A 74 19.41 8.60 11.38
CA ALA A 74 18.53 9.41 12.23
C ALA A 74 17.24 8.70 12.66
N MET A 75 16.80 7.68 11.89
CA MET A 75 15.63 6.88 12.21
C MET A 75 15.96 5.69 13.12
N TYR A 76 17.11 5.03 12.95
CA TYR A 76 17.46 3.86 13.75
C TYR A 76 18.14 4.20 15.08
N VAL A 77 19.08 5.16 15.09
CA VAL A 77 19.91 5.46 16.26
C VAL A 77 19.09 5.76 17.52
N PRO A 78 18.02 6.59 17.48
CA PRO A 78 17.21 6.84 18.66
C PRO A 78 16.61 5.58 19.30
N PHE A 79 16.08 4.66 18.48
CA PHE A 79 15.51 3.41 18.98
C PHE A 79 16.59 2.48 19.51
N LEU A 80 17.74 2.37 18.82
CA LEU A 80 18.86 1.56 19.29
C LEU A 80 19.42 2.07 20.63
N MET A 81 19.44 3.39 20.84
CA MET A 81 19.85 3.99 22.11
C MET A 81 18.87 3.68 23.25
N LEU A 82 17.56 3.75 23.00
CA LEU A 82 16.51 3.46 24.00
C LEU A 82 16.30 1.97 24.25
N LEU A 83 16.80 1.12 23.35
CA LEU A 83 16.75 -0.31 23.52
C LEU A 83 17.61 -0.76 24.72
N ALA A 84 18.76 -0.14 24.97
CA ALA A 84 19.61 -0.46 26.13
C ALA A 84 18.90 -0.26 27.50
N PRO A 85 18.26 0.90 27.80
CA PRO A 85 17.50 1.05 29.04
C PRO A 85 16.23 0.19 29.09
N TYR A 86 15.61 -0.13 27.94
CA TYR A 86 14.53 -1.11 27.88
C TYR A 86 14.99 -2.51 28.34
N TRP A 87 16.11 -3.01 27.82
CA TRP A 87 16.69 -4.29 28.26
C TRP A 87 17.12 -4.28 29.73
N ALA A 88 17.51 -3.12 30.26
CA ALA A 88 17.83 -2.96 31.68
C ALA A 88 16.57 -2.89 32.58
N GLY A 89 15.36 -2.93 32.01
CA GLY A 89 14.09 -2.83 32.75
C GLY A 89 13.78 -1.42 33.26
N LEU A 90 14.48 -0.40 32.77
CA LEU A 90 14.29 1.00 33.17
C LEU A 90 13.17 1.69 32.38
N LEU A 91 12.81 1.14 31.22
CA LEU A 91 11.73 1.61 30.37
C LEU A 91 10.84 0.44 29.99
N ASP A 92 9.54 0.69 29.90
CA ASP A 92 8.61 -0.22 29.24
C ASP A 92 8.64 -0.01 27.71
N GLY A 93 7.96 -0.90 26.98
CA GLY A 93 7.92 -0.86 25.52
C GLY A 93 7.22 0.39 24.98
N GLU A 94 6.21 0.91 25.68
CA GLU A 94 5.46 2.10 25.27
C GLU A 94 6.33 3.36 25.38
N ALA A 95 7.03 3.53 26.50
CA ALA A 95 7.95 4.63 26.73
C ALA A 95 9.15 4.58 25.77
N MET A 96 9.69 3.39 25.48
CA MET A 96 10.73 3.21 24.46
C MET A 96 10.22 3.66 23.08
N MET A 97 9.02 3.23 22.69
CA MET A 97 8.43 3.56 21.39
C MET A 97 8.14 5.06 21.27
N LEU A 98 7.51 5.66 22.27
CA LEU A 98 7.22 7.10 22.30
C LEU A 98 8.51 7.92 22.29
N GLY A 99 9.46 7.57 23.15
CA GLY A 99 10.76 8.23 23.24
C GLY A 99 11.53 8.16 21.92
N GLY A 100 11.51 7.01 21.25
CA GLY A 100 12.19 6.81 19.96
C GLY A 100 11.67 7.78 18.90
N HIS A 101 10.34 7.94 18.79
CA HIS A 101 9.74 8.89 17.86
C HIS A 101 10.05 10.35 18.21
N LEU A 102 9.97 10.71 19.50
CA LEU A 102 10.25 12.06 19.98
C LEU A 102 11.70 12.47 19.72
N LEU A 103 12.65 11.54 19.78
CA LEU A 103 14.06 11.79 19.47
C LEU A 103 14.35 11.72 17.96
N MET A 104 13.65 10.85 17.23
CA MET A 104 13.81 10.68 15.78
C MET A 104 13.45 11.93 15.01
N VAL A 105 12.32 12.58 15.30
CA VAL A 105 11.87 13.76 14.53
C VAL A 105 12.90 14.91 14.56
N PRO A 106 13.43 15.34 15.72
CA PRO A 106 14.52 16.31 15.78
C PRO A 106 15.79 15.86 15.05
N ALA A 107 16.20 14.59 15.19
CA ALA A 107 17.38 14.05 14.53
C ALA A 107 17.25 14.11 13.00
N MET A 108 16.08 13.74 12.48
CA MET A 108 15.75 13.84 11.06
C MET A 108 15.78 15.28 10.55
N VAL A 109 15.22 16.23 11.32
CA VAL A 109 15.27 17.65 10.97
C VAL A 109 16.71 18.14 10.92
N LEU A 110 17.56 17.76 11.88
CA LEU A 110 18.97 18.12 11.90
C LEU A 110 19.72 17.60 10.67
N VAL A 111 19.50 16.34 10.29
CA VAL A 111 20.10 15.76 9.07
C VAL A 111 19.60 16.46 7.81
N ALA A 112 18.29 16.70 7.70
CA ALA A 112 17.71 17.43 6.57
C ALA A 112 18.31 18.84 6.43
N LEU A 113 18.57 19.53 7.54
CA LEU A 113 19.23 20.84 7.55
C LEU A 113 20.70 20.77 7.12
N ARG A 114 21.42 19.70 7.50
CA ARG A 114 22.83 19.48 7.10
C ARG A 114 22.96 19.24 5.59
N HIS A 115 22.07 18.46 5.00
CA HIS A 115 22.13 18.09 3.57
C HIS A 115 21.35 19.04 2.65
N ARG A 116 20.82 20.18 3.15
CA ARG A 116 19.97 21.10 2.36
C ARG A 116 20.67 21.74 1.14
N HIS A 117 22.00 21.80 1.15
CA HIS A 117 22.80 22.39 0.07
C HIS A 117 23.49 21.34 -0.81
N GLU A 118 23.25 20.06 -0.58
CA GLU A 118 23.85 19.05 -1.45
C GLU A 118 23.25 19.11 -2.85
N PRO A 119 24.09 19.09 -3.89
CA PRO A 119 23.60 19.01 -5.25
C PRO A 119 22.87 17.68 -5.48
N PRO A 120 21.85 17.65 -6.34
CA PRO A 120 21.16 16.42 -6.69
C PRO A 120 22.14 15.38 -7.24
N ALA A 121 21.97 14.13 -6.82
CA ALA A 121 22.72 13.02 -7.36
C ALA A 121 22.46 12.88 -8.87
N ALA A 122 23.48 12.40 -9.58
CA ALA A 122 23.38 12.11 -11.01
C ALA A 122 22.25 11.13 -11.31
N THR A 123 21.62 11.29 -12.47
CA THR A 123 20.52 10.43 -12.91
C THR A 123 21.04 9.00 -13.10
N PRO A 124 20.53 8.00 -12.35
CA PRO A 124 21.02 6.65 -12.46
C PRO A 124 20.65 6.06 -13.83
N ARG A 125 21.61 5.43 -14.51
CA ARG A 125 21.37 4.65 -15.74
C ARG A 125 20.63 3.36 -15.35
N ARG A 126 19.30 3.35 -15.51
CA ARG A 126 18.49 2.14 -15.24
C ARG A 126 18.72 1.14 -16.37
N GLY A 127 19.11 -0.09 -16.02
CA GLY A 127 19.18 -1.20 -16.96
C GLY A 127 17.82 -1.50 -17.58
N ARG A 128 17.80 -2.10 -18.79
CA ARG A 128 16.56 -2.41 -19.53
C ARG A 128 15.58 -3.25 -18.70
N LEU A 129 16.08 -4.21 -17.92
CA LEU A 129 15.29 -5.05 -17.01
C LEU A 129 14.61 -4.24 -15.91
N VAL A 130 15.35 -3.35 -15.24
CA VAL A 130 14.80 -2.47 -14.20
C VAL A 130 13.72 -1.55 -14.78
N ALA A 131 13.94 -1.02 -15.99
CA ALA A 131 12.92 -0.22 -16.68
C ALA A 131 11.67 -1.03 -17.06
N ALA A 132 11.83 -2.30 -17.40
CA ALA A 132 10.70 -3.20 -17.67
C ALA A 132 9.90 -3.51 -16.40
N LEU A 133 10.58 -3.83 -15.29
CA LEU A 133 9.92 -4.07 -13.99
C LEU A 133 9.17 -2.82 -13.50
N LEU A 134 9.80 -1.65 -13.59
CA LEU A 134 9.14 -0.40 -13.19
C LEU A 134 7.93 -0.04 -14.06
N ARG A 135 7.86 -0.51 -15.32
CA ARG A 135 6.65 -0.35 -16.13
C ARG A 135 5.50 -1.20 -15.61
N ARG A 136 5.78 -2.32 -14.94
CA ARG A 136 4.81 -3.22 -14.30
C ARG A 136 4.53 -2.85 -12.84
N TRP A 137 4.90 -1.64 -12.41
CA TRP A 137 4.63 -1.17 -11.05
C TRP A 137 3.15 -1.29 -10.62
N PRO A 138 2.11 -1.12 -11.48
CA PRO A 138 0.74 -1.23 -11.01
C PRO A 138 0.38 -2.67 -10.66
N THR A 139 0.79 -3.63 -11.49
CA THR A 139 0.67 -5.06 -11.21
C THR A 139 1.46 -5.43 -9.94
N GLY A 140 2.72 -4.98 -9.82
CA GLY A 140 3.53 -5.24 -8.64
C GLY A 140 2.92 -4.69 -7.34
N LEU A 141 2.32 -3.50 -7.40
CA LEU A 141 1.61 -2.90 -6.27
C LEU A 141 0.35 -3.70 -5.90
N ALA A 142 -0.43 -4.15 -6.89
CA ALA A 142 -1.63 -4.96 -6.64
C ALA A 142 -1.27 -6.28 -5.97
N LEU A 143 -0.22 -6.96 -6.46
CA LEU A 143 0.31 -8.17 -5.84
C LEU A 143 0.74 -7.92 -4.40
N LEU A 144 1.53 -6.88 -4.16
CA LEU A 144 2.00 -6.51 -2.82
C LEU A 144 0.84 -6.28 -1.84
N MET A 145 -0.18 -5.51 -2.25
CA MET A 145 -1.35 -5.20 -1.42
C MET A 145 -2.27 -6.39 -1.17
N THR A 146 -2.19 -7.43 -2.00
CA THR A 146 -3.05 -8.62 -1.88
C THR A 146 -2.36 -9.78 -1.18
N ILE A 147 -1.09 -9.66 -0.79
CA ILE A 147 -0.34 -10.73 -0.09
C ILE A 147 -1.12 -11.28 1.11
N GLU A 148 -1.64 -10.41 1.97
CA GLU A 148 -2.42 -10.82 3.16
C GLU A 148 -3.61 -11.70 2.80
N LEU A 149 -4.25 -11.44 1.67
CA LEU A 149 -5.44 -12.18 1.24
C LEU A 149 -5.11 -13.63 0.83
N TRP A 150 -3.87 -13.90 0.42
CA TRP A 150 -3.41 -15.26 0.16
C TRP A 150 -3.10 -16.04 1.43
N VAL A 151 -2.58 -15.34 2.46
CA VAL A 151 -2.20 -15.96 3.74
C VAL A 151 -3.43 -16.17 4.63
N SER A 152 -4.31 -15.17 4.68
CA SER A 152 -5.51 -15.13 5.50
C SER A 152 -6.74 -14.74 4.65
N PRO A 153 -7.27 -15.69 3.84
CA PRO A 153 -8.40 -15.41 2.97
C PRO A 153 -9.60 -14.89 3.75
N THR A 154 -10.06 -13.69 3.40
CA THR A 154 -11.19 -13.03 4.05
C THR A 154 -12.27 -12.77 3.02
N VAL A 155 -13.52 -13.11 3.35
CA VAL A 155 -14.67 -12.74 2.52
C VAL A 155 -15.07 -11.31 2.85
N PHE A 156 -14.92 -10.41 1.88
CA PHE A 156 -15.33 -9.02 2.03
C PHE A 156 -16.86 -8.89 2.07
N GLY A 157 -17.35 -7.91 2.84
CA GLY A 157 -18.78 -7.61 2.89
C GLY A 157 -19.33 -7.13 1.54
N PRO A 158 -20.62 -7.37 1.23
CA PRO A 158 -21.24 -6.98 -0.05
C PRO A 158 -21.04 -5.51 -0.44
N TRP A 159 -21.02 -4.62 0.54
CA TRP A 159 -20.87 -3.18 0.33
C TRP A 159 -19.52 -2.76 -0.23
N THR A 160 -18.49 -3.61 -0.11
CA THR A 160 -17.16 -3.35 -0.69
C THR A 160 -17.21 -3.24 -2.21
N LEU A 161 -18.16 -3.90 -2.86
CA LEU A 161 -18.41 -3.79 -4.30
C LEU A 161 -18.73 -2.36 -4.74
N LEU A 162 -19.21 -1.49 -3.85
CA LEU A 162 -19.53 -0.09 -4.17
C LEU A 162 -18.27 0.80 -4.28
N VAL A 163 -17.16 0.37 -3.70
CA VAL A 163 -15.88 1.09 -3.81
C VAL A 163 -15.43 1.17 -5.28
N LEU A 164 -15.72 0.11 -6.05
CA LEU A 164 -15.31 -0.05 -7.44
C LEU A 164 -15.93 1.01 -8.37
N PRO A 165 -17.28 1.11 -8.52
CA PRO A 165 -17.90 2.14 -9.35
C PRO A 165 -17.71 3.55 -8.76
N ALA A 166 -17.66 3.71 -7.44
CA ALA A 166 -17.41 5.00 -6.80
C ALA A 166 -16.02 5.54 -7.16
N GLY A 167 -14.99 4.69 -7.09
CA GLY A 167 -13.62 5.05 -7.46
C GLY A 167 -13.52 5.54 -8.90
N TYR A 168 -14.18 4.84 -9.83
CA TYR A 168 -14.23 5.23 -11.24
C TYR A 168 -14.92 6.58 -11.47
N LEU A 169 -16.03 6.85 -10.79
CA LEU A 169 -16.74 8.14 -10.86
C LEU A 169 -15.89 9.28 -10.28
N ILE A 170 -15.25 9.06 -9.12
CA ILE A 170 -14.39 10.05 -8.48
C ILE A 170 -13.19 10.38 -9.37
N ILE A 171 -12.46 9.37 -9.83
CA ILE A 171 -11.26 9.55 -10.66
C ILE A 171 -11.65 10.15 -12.01
N GLY A 172 -12.70 9.63 -12.64
CA GLY A 172 -13.22 10.16 -13.91
C GLY A 172 -13.66 11.62 -13.79
N GLY A 173 -14.31 11.98 -12.68
CA GLY A 173 -14.74 13.34 -12.37
C GLY A 173 -13.56 14.28 -12.17
N TYR A 174 -12.57 13.86 -11.35
CA TYR A 174 -11.33 14.59 -11.14
C TYR A 174 -10.56 14.82 -12.46
N ARG A 175 -10.46 13.80 -13.31
CA ARG A 175 -9.82 13.89 -14.64
C ARG A 175 -10.68 14.60 -15.69
N ARG A 176 -11.92 15.00 -15.34
CA ARG A 176 -12.91 15.61 -16.23
C ARG A 176 -13.22 14.76 -17.48
N ARG A 177 -13.13 13.44 -17.36
CA ARG A 177 -13.31 12.48 -18.46
C ARG A 177 -14.73 11.91 -18.58
N LEU A 178 -15.63 12.20 -17.63
CA LEU A 178 -16.99 11.68 -17.65
C LEU A 178 -17.89 12.28 -18.75
N ARG A 179 -17.52 13.43 -19.32
CA ARG A 179 -18.33 14.16 -20.30
C ARG A 179 -18.24 13.62 -21.73
N GLY A 180 -17.45 12.58 -21.97
CA GLY A 180 -17.38 11.93 -23.28
C GLY A 180 -18.70 11.27 -23.69
N PRO A 181 -18.97 11.08 -25.00
CA PRO A 181 -20.20 10.45 -25.48
C PRO A 181 -20.44 9.09 -24.82
N GLY A 182 -21.56 8.96 -24.10
CA GLY A 182 -21.96 7.72 -23.43
C GLY A 182 -21.04 7.24 -22.30
N VAL A 183 -20.01 8.00 -21.91
CA VAL A 183 -19.07 7.61 -20.83
C VAL A 183 -19.78 7.63 -19.48
N LEU A 184 -20.43 8.75 -19.14
CA LEU A 184 -21.18 8.88 -17.89
C LEU A 184 -22.29 7.82 -17.79
N ALA A 185 -23.03 7.59 -18.87
CA ALA A 185 -24.08 6.57 -18.90
C ALA A 185 -23.53 5.17 -18.60
N ARG A 186 -22.36 4.81 -19.17
CA ARG A 186 -21.68 3.55 -18.81
C ARG A 186 -21.30 3.50 -17.33
N GLN A 187 -20.71 4.56 -16.78
CA GLN A 187 -20.32 4.57 -15.36
C GLN A 187 -21.52 4.48 -14.41
N LEU A 188 -22.63 5.16 -14.73
CA LEU A 188 -23.87 5.06 -13.98
C LEU A 188 -24.52 3.68 -14.13
N GLY A 189 -24.47 3.09 -15.33
CA GLY A 189 -24.92 1.72 -15.56
C GLY A 189 -24.11 0.70 -14.73
N GLY A 190 -22.80 0.88 -14.67
CA GLY A 190 -21.93 0.12 -13.75
C GLY A 190 -22.35 0.31 -12.30
N LEU A 191 -22.47 1.56 -11.83
CA LEU A 191 -22.90 1.86 -10.46
C LEU A 191 -24.22 1.16 -10.10
N VAL A 192 -25.21 1.20 -10.99
CA VAL A 192 -26.50 0.52 -10.79
C VAL A 192 -26.30 -0.99 -10.72
N ALA A 193 -25.53 -1.57 -11.63
CA ALA A 193 -25.27 -3.01 -11.65
C ALA A 193 -24.57 -3.51 -10.37
N TRP A 194 -23.47 -2.86 -9.95
CA TRP A 194 -22.77 -3.23 -8.72
C TRP A 194 -23.58 -2.93 -7.47
N SER A 195 -24.40 -1.88 -7.46
CA SER A 195 -25.30 -1.60 -6.33
C SER A 195 -26.40 -2.66 -6.20
N ALA A 196 -27.01 -3.05 -7.31
CA ALA A 196 -27.99 -4.13 -7.31
C ALA A 196 -27.36 -5.45 -6.84
N LEU A 197 -26.17 -5.78 -7.33
CA LEU A 197 -25.44 -6.97 -6.90
C LEU A 197 -25.13 -6.95 -5.40
N ALA A 198 -24.66 -5.81 -4.87
CA ALA A 198 -24.37 -5.64 -3.45
C ALA A 198 -25.64 -5.81 -2.59
N LEU A 199 -26.77 -5.24 -3.02
CA LEU A 199 -28.06 -5.39 -2.34
C LEU A 199 -28.55 -6.85 -2.35
N VAL A 200 -28.48 -7.52 -3.50
CA VAL A 200 -28.86 -8.93 -3.62
C VAL A 200 -27.98 -9.81 -2.73
N ALA A 201 -26.67 -9.57 -2.71
CA ALA A 201 -25.75 -10.29 -1.85
C ALA A 201 -26.04 -10.03 -0.35
N ALA A 202 -26.29 -8.77 0.03
CA ALA A 202 -26.65 -8.42 1.41
C ALA A 202 -27.96 -9.09 1.85
N ALA A 203 -28.96 -9.16 0.96
CA ALA A 203 -30.23 -9.82 1.24
C ALA A 203 -30.11 -11.35 1.30
N ALA A 204 -29.27 -11.96 0.45
CA ALA A 204 -29.09 -13.41 0.41
C ALA A 204 -28.33 -13.94 1.64
N GLY A 205 -27.33 -13.20 2.12
CA GLY A 205 -26.50 -13.59 3.27
C GLY A 205 -25.65 -14.85 3.04
N GLY A 206 -24.85 -15.17 4.07
CA GLY A 206 -24.07 -16.41 4.15
C GLY A 206 -23.21 -16.73 2.91
N ARG A 207 -23.23 -18.00 2.50
CA ARG A 207 -22.41 -18.52 1.39
C ARG A 207 -22.84 -17.96 0.03
N ALA A 208 -24.13 -17.71 -0.17
CA ALA A 208 -24.64 -17.13 -1.41
C ALA A 208 -24.12 -15.70 -1.61
N ALA A 209 -24.12 -14.88 -0.55
CA ALA A 209 -23.53 -13.54 -0.56
C ALA A 209 -22.04 -13.58 -0.94
N ALA A 210 -21.28 -14.52 -0.37
CA ALA A 210 -19.85 -14.65 -0.65
C ALA A 210 -19.55 -14.96 -2.13
N TRP A 211 -20.31 -15.87 -2.75
CA TRP A 211 -20.20 -16.14 -4.19
C TRP A 211 -20.55 -14.92 -5.04
N LEU A 212 -21.64 -14.21 -4.72
CA LEU A 212 -22.04 -13.00 -5.44
C LEU A 212 -20.97 -11.90 -5.33
N VAL A 213 -20.36 -11.74 -4.16
CA VAL A 213 -19.24 -10.82 -3.95
C VAL A 213 -18.05 -11.24 -4.82
N ALA A 214 -17.64 -12.50 -4.77
CA ALA A 214 -16.51 -12.98 -5.57
C ALA A 214 -16.70 -12.72 -7.07
N PHE A 215 -17.86 -13.08 -7.62
CA PHE A 215 -18.17 -12.80 -9.03
C PHE A 215 -18.33 -11.31 -9.32
N GLY A 216 -18.76 -10.50 -8.36
CA GLY A 216 -18.80 -9.05 -8.47
C GLY A 216 -17.42 -8.42 -8.65
N TRP A 217 -16.43 -8.89 -7.89
CA TRP A 217 -15.02 -8.49 -8.06
C TRP A 217 -14.47 -8.96 -9.41
N LEU A 218 -14.67 -10.23 -9.79
CA LEU A 218 -14.21 -10.74 -11.10
C LEU A 218 -14.87 -10.02 -12.29
N GLY A 219 -16.16 -9.69 -12.17
CA GLY A 219 -16.86 -8.89 -13.16
C GLY A 219 -16.26 -7.50 -13.31
N HIS A 220 -15.76 -6.92 -12.22
CA HIS A 220 -15.12 -5.61 -12.26
C HIS A 220 -13.71 -5.70 -12.85
N ALA A 221 -12.99 -6.79 -12.63
CA ALA A 221 -11.73 -7.02 -13.36
C ALA A 221 -11.94 -7.02 -14.89
N VAL A 222 -13.05 -7.56 -15.39
CA VAL A 222 -13.40 -7.47 -16.82
C VAL A 222 -13.67 -6.02 -17.22
N TRP A 223 -14.39 -5.26 -16.38
CA TRP A 223 -14.62 -3.83 -16.57
C TRP A 223 -13.30 -3.03 -16.64
N ASP A 224 -12.34 -3.36 -15.79
CA ASP A 224 -11.00 -2.79 -15.76
C ASP A 224 -10.22 -3.08 -17.05
N VAL A 225 -10.27 -4.31 -17.57
CA VAL A 225 -9.63 -4.65 -18.86
C VAL A 225 -10.18 -3.79 -20.00
N VAL A 226 -11.50 -3.55 -20.03
CA VAL A 226 -12.12 -2.67 -21.02
C VAL A 226 -11.60 -1.23 -20.87
N HIS A 227 -11.53 -0.71 -19.65
CA HIS A 227 -11.05 0.66 -19.40
C HIS A 227 -9.55 0.82 -19.60
N HIS A 228 -8.76 -0.20 -19.32
CA HIS A 228 -7.33 -0.25 -19.62
C HIS A 228 -7.09 -0.13 -21.13
N ARG A 229 -7.87 -0.85 -21.95
CA ARG A 229 -7.78 -0.78 -23.42
C ARG A 229 -8.24 0.57 -23.96
N ARG A 230 -9.33 1.12 -23.41
CA ARG A 230 -9.94 2.36 -23.89
C ARG A 230 -9.24 3.64 -23.40
N ASP A 231 -8.57 3.62 -22.26
CA ASP A 231 -7.89 4.78 -21.63
C ASP A 231 -8.80 6.03 -21.50
N GLU A 232 -10.09 5.81 -21.26
CA GLU A 232 -11.10 6.87 -21.29
C GLU A 232 -11.30 7.52 -19.92
N VAL A 233 -11.50 6.73 -18.85
CA VAL A 233 -11.96 7.23 -17.54
C VAL A 233 -10.81 7.30 -16.54
N VAL A 234 -10.29 6.14 -16.15
CA VAL A 234 -9.16 6.01 -15.23
C VAL A 234 -7.84 5.88 -16.01
N PRO A 235 -6.68 6.23 -15.42
CA PRO A 235 -5.39 5.99 -16.07
C PRO A 235 -5.17 4.49 -16.32
N ARG A 236 -4.52 4.11 -17.43
CA ARG A 236 -4.18 2.70 -17.72
C ARG A 236 -3.55 1.94 -16.56
N GLY A 237 -2.62 2.58 -15.83
CA GLY A 237 -1.98 1.98 -14.67
C GLY A 237 -2.95 1.71 -13.52
N TYR A 238 -3.92 2.60 -13.29
CA TYR A 238 -4.96 2.37 -12.28
C TYR A 238 -5.86 1.18 -12.67
N ALA A 239 -6.31 1.12 -13.93
CA ALA A 239 -7.09 -0.01 -14.41
C ALA A 239 -6.31 -1.35 -14.36
N GLU A 240 -5.01 -1.34 -14.65
CA GLU A 240 -4.16 -2.54 -14.50
C GLU A 240 -4.04 -2.97 -13.04
N TRP A 241 -3.77 -2.03 -12.12
CA TRP A 241 -3.70 -2.29 -10.69
C TRP A 241 -5.03 -2.81 -10.13
N CYS A 242 -6.14 -2.14 -10.43
CA CYS A 242 -7.48 -2.52 -10.00
C CYS A 242 -7.84 -3.91 -10.54
N GLY A 243 -7.63 -4.15 -11.84
CA GLY A 243 -7.98 -5.43 -12.45
C GLY A 243 -7.21 -6.61 -11.86
N VAL A 244 -5.91 -6.45 -11.54
CA VAL A 244 -5.12 -7.50 -10.88
C VAL A 244 -5.61 -7.75 -9.46
N LEU A 245 -5.87 -6.67 -8.71
CA LEU A 245 -6.40 -6.75 -7.34
C LEU A 245 -7.74 -7.50 -7.34
N ASP A 246 -8.65 -7.13 -8.24
CA ASP A 246 -9.99 -7.69 -8.34
C ASP A 246 -10.00 -9.17 -8.71
N VAL A 247 -9.11 -9.58 -9.63
CA VAL A 247 -8.92 -11.01 -9.96
C VAL A 247 -8.47 -11.77 -8.72
N ILE A 248 -7.45 -11.25 -8.02
CA ILE A 248 -6.92 -11.93 -6.85
C ILE A 248 -7.99 -12.04 -5.77
N VAL A 249 -8.68 -10.95 -5.46
CA VAL A 249 -9.77 -10.93 -4.46
C VAL A 249 -10.87 -11.91 -4.81
N GLY A 250 -11.36 -11.89 -6.05
CA GLY A 250 -12.40 -12.81 -6.49
C GLY A 250 -11.96 -14.27 -6.40
N VAL A 251 -10.76 -14.60 -6.88
CA VAL A 251 -10.23 -15.96 -6.86
C VAL A 251 -9.96 -16.45 -5.44
N THR A 252 -9.37 -15.65 -4.56
CA THR A 252 -9.09 -16.07 -3.17
C THR A 252 -10.37 -16.32 -2.39
N ILE A 253 -11.44 -15.52 -2.62
CA ILE A 253 -12.75 -15.79 -2.02
C ILE A 253 -13.30 -17.12 -2.53
N ILE A 254 -13.22 -17.39 -3.84
CA ILE A 254 -13.68 -18.67 -4.42
C ILE A 254 -12.91 -19.83 -3.79
N LEU A 255 -11.58 -19.74 -3.73
CA LEU A 255 -10.76 -20.79 -3.12
C LEU A 255 -11.13 -21.02 -1.66
N ALA A 256 -11.27 -19.94 -0.87
CA ALA A 256 -11.67 -20.02 0.53
C ALA A 256 -13.04 -20.71 0.71
N LEU A 257 -14.00 -20.39 -0.16
CA LEU A 257 -15.31 -21.05 -0.17
C LEU A 257 -15.19 -22.53 -0.55
N LEU A 258 -14.32 -22.90 -1.49
CA LEU A 258 -14.15 -24.31 -1.88
C LEU A 258 -13.44 -25.15 -0.79
N THR A 259 -12.66 -24.51 0.09
CA THR A 259 -11.92 -25.18 1.17
C THR A 259 -12.63 -25.14 2.54
N THR A 260 -13.80 -24.50 2.64
CA THR A 260 -14.61 -24.39 3.87
C THR A 260 -16.03 -24.91 3.66
#